data_AF-A0A3B9SU96-F1
#
_entry.id   AF-A0A3B9SU96-F1
#
_cell.length_a   1.000
_cell.length_b   1.000
_cell.length_c   1.000
_cell.angle_alpha   90.00
_cell.angle_beta   90.00
_cell.angle_gamma   90.00
#
_symmetry.space_group_name_H-M   'P 1'
#
loop_
_entity.id
_entity.type
_entity.pdbx_description
1 polymer ?
#
loop_
_entity_poly.entity_id
_entity_poly.type
_entity_poly.pdbx_seq_one_letter_code
_entity_poly.pdbx_strand_id
1 'polypeptide(L)'
;MAQMQLSPDNIRQAVAKKTKDKKLSRKISLYLIRKHTPLRLEEIAVLFEKISKAGVSALYNRVEKKRITDKRLGHRIKEIEKMLKIET
;
A
#
# COMPACT_ATOMS: atom_id res chain seq x y z
N MET A 1 18.92 7.93 -12.64
CA MET A 1 18.49 6.57 -12.25
C MET A 1 17.02 6.45 -12.55
N ALA A 2 16.61 5.56 -13.47
CA ALA A 2 15.20 5.38 -13.80
C ALA A 2 14.49 4.74 -12.62
N GLN A 3 13.64 5.49 -11.91
CA GLN A 3 12.72 4.89 -10.94
C GLN A 3 11.81 3.93 -11.72
N MET A 4 11.94 2.63 -11.44
CA MET A 4 11.02 1.62 -11.94
C MET A 4 9.64 1.97 -11.38
N GLN A 5 8.77 2.58 -12.19
CA GLN A 5 7.44 2.97 -11.71
C GLN A 5 6.67 1.70 -11.33
N LEU A 6 6.40 1.53 -10.03
CA LEU A 6 5.62 0.41 -9.54
C LEU A 6 4.18 0.53 -9.99
N SER A 7 3.69 -0.46 -10.75
CA SER A 7 2.28 -0.50 -11.10
C SER A 7 1.43 -0.87 -9.88
N PRO A 8 0.22 -0.30 -9.74
CA PRO A 8 -0.74 -0.69 -8.71
C PRO A 8 -1.01 -2.20 -8.68
N ASP A 9 -1.01 -2.85 -9.84
CA ASP A 9 -1.26 -4.29 -9.96
C ASP A 9 -0.12 -5.13 -9.40
N ASN A 10 1.15 -4.74 -9.67
CA ASN A 10 2.31 -5.41 -9.09
C ASN A 10 2.26 -5.34 -7.55
N ILE A 11 1.89 -4.17 -7.01
CA ILE A 11 1.72 -3.98 -5.57
C ILE A 11 0.61 -4.90 -5.04
N ARG A 12 -0.57 -4.93 -5.69
CA ARG A 12 -1.69 -5.78 -5.29
C ARG A 12 -1.31 -7.26 -5.28
N GLN A 13 -0.60 -7.73 -6.30
CA GLN A 13 -0.15 -9.11 -6.39
C GLN A 13 0.84 -9.46 -5.27
N ALA A 14 1.82 -8.58 -4.99
CA ALA A 14 2.77 -8.80 -3.91
C ALA A 14 2.08 -8.84 -2.54
N VAL A 15 1.12 -7.96 -2.30
CA VAL A 15 0.32 -7.94 -1.06
C VAL A 15 -0.51 -9.21 -0.92
N ALA A 16 -1.17 -9.67 -1.99
CA ALA A 16 -1.99 -10.88 -1.99
C ALA A 16 -1.16 -12.14 -1.65
N LYS A 17 0.09 -12.22 -2.10
CA LYS A 17 1.02 -13.32 -1.76
C LYS A 17 1.36 -13.37 -0.27
N LYS A 18 1.37 -12.22 0.43
CA LYS A 18 1.77 -12.11 1.85
C LYS A 18 0.60 -11.97 2.82
N THR A 19 -0.60 -11.68 2.33
CA THR A 19 -1.77 -11.36 3.17
C THR A 19 -3.02 -12.09 2.68
N LYS A 20 -3.47 -13.09 3.46
CA LYS A 20 -4.72 -13.83 3.19
C LYS A 20 -5.99 -13.04 3.54
N ASP A 21 -5.91 -12.15 4.52
CA ASP A 21 -7.05 -11.32 4.93
C ASP A 21 -7.33 -10.23 3.88
N LYS A 22 -8.49 -10.31 3.23
CA LYS A 22 -8.94 -9.35 2.20
C LYS A 22 -9.01 -7.92 2.73
N LYS A 23 -9.46 -7.70 3.97
CA LYS A 23 -9.56 -6.36 4.55
C LYS A 23 -8.18 -5.79 4.81
N LEU A 24 -7.26 -6.59 5.36
CA LEU A 24 -5.88 -6.16 5.60
C LEU A 24 -5.12 -5.94 4.29
N SER A 25 -5.29 -6.85 3.32
CA SER A 25 -4.70 -6.76 1.99
C SER A 25 -5.07 -5.43 1.32
N ARG A 26 -6.36 -5.07 1.30
CA ARG A 26 -6.84 -3.79 0.77
C ARG A 26 -6.15 -2.59 1.42
N LYS A 27 -5.99 -2.60 2.75
CA LYS A 27 -5.35 -1.51 3.50
C LYS A 27 -3.87 -1.37 3.14
N ILE A 28 -3.14 -2.49 3.09
CA ILE A 28 -1.71 -2.51 2.76
C ILE A 28 -1.50 -2.10 1.29
N SER A 29 -2.33 -2.59 0.36
CA SER A 29 -2.26 -2.19 -1.04
C SER A 29 -2.46 -0.69 -1.20
N LEU A 30 -3.47 -0.10 -0.55
CA LEU A 30 -3.70 1.35 -0.62
C LEU A 30 -2.52 2.13 -0.06
N TYR A 31 -1.99 1.68 1.09
CA TYR A 31 -0.83 2.31 1.72
C TYR A 31 0.40 2.30 0.79
N LEU A 32 0.75 1.14 0.23
CA LEU A 32 1.91 0.99 -0.65
C LEU A 32 1.73 1.74 -1.97
N ILE A 33 0.54 1.70 -2.57
CA ILE A 33 0.24 2.46 -3.79
C ILE A 33 0.41 3.95 -3.53
N ARG A 34 -0.15 4.49 -2.44
CA ARG A 34 -0.01 5.91 -2.11
C ARG A 34 1.43 6.32 -1.82
N LYS A 35 2.23 5.42 -1.23
CA LYS A 35 3.61 5.69 -0.82
C LYS A 35 4.60 5.64 -1.98
N HIS A 36 4.41 4.69 -2.90
CA HIS A 36 5.43 4.29 -3.87
C HIS A 36 5.03 4.50 -5.33
N THR A 37 3.87 5.10 -5.58
CA THR A 37 3.42 5.48 -6.93
C THR A 37 3.14 6.97 -7.00
N PRO A 38 3.26 7.61 -8.18
CA PRO A 38 2.98 9.03 -8.35
C PRO A 38 1.47 9.36 -8.40
N LEU A 39 0.60 8.38 -8.15
CA LEU A 39 -0.84 8.55 -8.26
C LEU A 39 -1.39 9.56 -7.25
N ARG A 40 -2.30 10.40 -7.74
CA ARG A 40 -3.07 11.35 -6.95
C ARG A 40 -4.14 10.63 -6.13
N LEU A 41 -4.63 11.30 -5.08
CA LEU A 41 -5.65 10.74 -4.20
C LEU A 41 -6.94 10.38 -4.95
N GLU A 42 -7.27 11.17 -5.97
CA GLU A 42 -8.33 10.95 -6.95
C GLU A 42 -8.19 9.59 -7.63
N GLU A 43 -7.03 9.33 -8.20
CA GLU A 43 -6.74 8.13 -8.99
C GLU A 43 -6.76 6.90 -8.09
N ILE A 44 -6.19 7.01 -6.89
CA ILE A 44 -6.24 5.94 -5.90
C ILE A 44 -7.67 5.68 -5.42
N ALA A 45 -8.50 6.72 -5.24
CA ALA A 45 -9.89 6.55 -4.85
C ALA A 45 -10.67 5.76 -5.92
N VAL A 46 -10.44 6.06 -7.20
CA VAL A 46 -11.01 5.31 -8.33
C VAL A 46 -10.57 3.84 -8.30
N LEU A 47 -9.27 3.59 -8.12
CA LEU A 47 -8.73 2.22 -8.08
C LEU A 47 -9.35 1.34 -6.99
N PHE A 48 -9.73 1.93 -5.86
CA PHE A 48 -10.21 1.15 -4.73
C PHE A 48 -11.73 0.99 -4.71
N GLU A 49 -12.49 1.78 -5.48
CA GLU A 49 -13.96 1.80 -5.49
C GLU A 49 -14.57 1.95 -4.07
N LYS A 50 -15.58 2.83 -3.92
CA LYS A 50 -16.25 3.08 -2.62
C LYS A 50 -15.40 3.77 -1.54
N ILE A 51 -14.33 4.48 -1.90
CA ILE A 51 -13.62 5.37 -0.96
C ILE A 51 -13.48 6.78 -1.54
N SER A 52 -13.67 7.79 -0.72
CA SER A 52 -13.41 9.19 -1.10
C SER A 52 -11.91 9.50 -1.01
N LYS A 53 -11.48 10.62 -1.61
CA LYS A 53 -10.10 11.14 -1.48
C LYS A 53 -9.69 11.32 -0.01
N ALA A 54 -10.61 11.84 0.82
CA ALA A 54 -10.43 11.95 2.25
C ALA A 54 -10.27 10.58 2.92
N GLY A 55 -11.06 9.59 2.47
CA GLY A 55 -10.95 8.19 2.90
C GLY A 55 -9.58 7.58 2.58
N VAL A 56 -9.01 7.85 1.40
CA VAL A 56 -7.64 7.42 1.04
C VAL A 56 -6.62 8.00 2.02
N SER A 57 -6.64 9.32 2.23
CA SER A 57 -5.70 10.00 3.13
C SER A 57 -5.83 9.50 4.58
N ALA A 58 -7.05 9.38 5.09
CA ALA A 58 -7.31 8.86 6.42
C ALA A 58 -6.83 7.41 6.57
N LEU A 59 -7.04 6.57 5.57
CA LEU A 59 -6.61 5.17 5.63
C LEU A 59 -5.09 5.05 5.56
N TYR A 60 -4.44 5.82 4.70
CA TYR A 60 -2.98 5.90 4.63
C TYR A 60 -2.39 6.24 6.00
N ASN A 61 -2.87 7.31 6.64
CA ASN A 61 -2.39 7.75 7.95
C ASN A 61 -2.63 6.71 9.04
N ARG A 62 -3.78 6.00 9.00
CA ARG A 62 -4.07 4.91 9.95
C ARG A 62 -3.10 3.74 9.79
N VAL A 63 -2.80 3.34 8.56
CA VAL A 63 -1.85 2.24 8.29
C VAL A 63 -0.43 2.65 8.65
N GLU A 64 -0.01 3.88 8.36
CA GLU A 64 1.31 4.40 8.73
C GLU A 64 1.52 4.39 10.25
N LYS A 65 0.58 4.96 11.01
CA LYS A 65 0.62 4.91 12.48
C LYS A 65 0.66 3.47 12.99
N LYS A 66 -0.20 2.60 12.45
CA LYS A 66 -0.26 1.20 12.87
C LYS A 66 1.02 0.43 12.53
N ARG A 67 1.66 0.70 11.39
CA ARG A 67 2.94 0.10 10.97
C ARG A 67 4.04 0.33 12.00
N ILE A 68 4.08 1.52 12.61
CA ILE A 68 5.08 1.91 13.60
C ILE A 68 4.85 1.17 14.92
N THR A 69 3.59 1.05 15.34
CA THR A 69 3.24 0.45 16.64
C THR A 69 3.11 -1.08 16.61
N ASP A 70 2.66 -1.64 15.49
CA ASP A 70 2.42 -3.08 15.31
C ASP A 70 3.60 -3.71 14.57
N LYS A 71 4.50 -4.36 15.32
CA LYS A 71 5.69 -5.03 14.78
C LYS A 71 5.36 -6.05 13.69
N ARG A 72 4.24 -6.77 13.79
CA ARG A 72 3.85 -7.79 12.79
C ARG A 72 3.44 -7.13 11.49
N LEU A 73 2.65 -6.07 11.56
CA LEU A 73 2.26 -5.31 10.39
C LEU A 73 3.47 -4.63 9.74
N GLY A 74 4.33 -3.99 10.54
CA GLY A 74 5.54 -3.35 10.07
C GLY A 74 6.48 -4.33 9.36
N HIS A 75 6.73 -5.51 9.96
CA HIS A 75 7.54 -6.54 9.33
C HIS A 75 6.93 -7.01 8.01
N ARG A 76 5.62 -7.27 7.96
CA ARG A 76 4.94 -7.71 6.74
C ARG A 76 5.03 -6.67 5.63
N ILE A 77 4.83 -5.39 5.94
CA ILE A 77 5.00 -4.30 4.97
C ILE A 77 6.44 -4.26 4.45
N LYS A 78 7.43 -4.39 5.33
CA LYS A 78 8.86 -4.42 4.95
C LYS A 78 9.19 -5.60 4.04
N GLU A 79 8.61 -6.78 4.29
CA GLU A 79 8.79 -7.93 3.39
C GLU A 79 8.20 -7.67 2.01
N ILE A 80 7.03 -7.02 1.94
CA ILE A 80 6.40 -6.68 0.65
C ILE A 80 7.24 -5.62 -0.08
N GLU A 81 7.74 -4.60 0.63
CA GLU A 81 8.65 -3.58 0.07
C GLU A 81 9.92 -4.25 -0.52
N LYS A 82 10.51 -5.23 0.19
CA LYS A 82 11.63 -6.03 -0.32
C LYS A 82 11.27 -6.85 -1.56
N MET A 83 10.11 -7.50 -1.58
CA MET A 83 9.64 -8.26 -2.75
C MET A 83 9.48 -7.38 -4.00
N LEU A 84 9.12 -6.11 -3.78
CA LEU A 84 8.96 -5.11 -4.83
C LEU A 84 10.28 -4.41 -5.19
N LYS A 85 11.42 -4.81 -4.59
CA LYS A 85 12.74 -4.19 -4.76
C LYS A 85 12.74 -2.67 -4.47
N ILE A 86 11.93 -2.26 -3.50
CA ILE A 86 11.89 -0.88 -3.02
C ILE A 86 13.02 -0.74 -2.01
N GLU A 87 14.07 -0.02 -2.39
CA GLU A 87 15.12 0.38 -1.44
C GLU A 87 14.48 1.29 -0.37
N THR A 88 14.51 0.84 0.89
CA THR A 88 13.96 1.57 2.04
C THR A 88 15.01 1.67 3.13
#